data_AF-A0A0Q6W2J5-F1
#
_entry.id   AF-A0A0Q6W2J5-F1
#
_cell.length_a   1.000
_cell.length_b   1.000
_cell.length_c   1.000
_cell.angle_alpha   90.00
_cell.angle_beta   90.00
_cell.angle_gamma   90.00
#
_symmetry.space_group_name_H-M   'P 1'
#
loop_
_entity.id
_entity.type
_entity.pdbx_description
1 polymer ?
#
loop_
_entity_poly.entity_id
_entity_poly.type
_entity_poly.pdbx_seq_one_letter_code
_entity_poly.pdbx_strand_id
1 'polypeptide(L)'
;MSRIEKRGWQAYFDGVARQLEGMSAEIDVEAMAIGSQVEAEWVPLLGISYDPKSDALSIAVEGLGHLIRRPQTLFVDVELGRLASMEVIDSDNVRHIVKLREPLPLPAP
;
A
#
# COMPACT_ATOMS: atom_id res chain seq x y z
N MET A 1 10.84 6.31 7.43
CA MET A 1 10.67 5.89 6.03
C MET A 1 12.01 5.57 5.36
N SER A 2 12.05 4.47 4.62
CA SER A 2 13.20 3.96 3.87
C SER A 2 12.81 3.71 2.41
N ARG A 3 13.68 4.06 1.46
CA ARG A 3 13.46 3.77 0.04
C ARG A 3 13.83 2.32 -0.26
N ILE A 4 12.99 1.63 -1.03
CA ILE A 4 13.33 0.31 -1.57
C ILE A 4 13.74 0.46 -3.04
N GLU A 5 14.88 -0.11 -3.42
CA GLU A 5 15.32 -0.16 -4.81
C GLU A 5 14.35 -0.99 -5.65
N LYS A 6 14.02 -0.54 -6.87
CA LYS A 6 12.97 -1.15 -7.72
C LYS A 6 13.18 -2.65 -7.97
N ARG A 7 14.45 -3.09 -8.07
CA ARG A 7 14.82 -4.51 -8.22
C ARG A 7 14.42 -5.38 -7.01
N GLY A 8 14.26 -4.78 -5.84
CA GLY A 8 13.91 -5.46 -4.59
C GLY A 8 12.42 -5.46 -4.27
N TRP A 9 11.57 -4.79 -5.05
CA TRP A 9 10.15 -4.61 -4.70
C TRP A 9 9.39 -5.92 -4.61
N GLN A 10 9.56 -6.82 -5.58
CA GLN A 10 8.88 -8.12 -5.55
C GLN A 10 9.26 -8.90 -4.30
N ALA A 11 10.57 -9.06 -4.04
CA ALA A 11 11.07 -9.77 -2.86
C ALA A 11 10.63 -9.13 -1.54
N TYR A 12 10.53 -7.79 -1.51
CA TYR A 12 10.03 -7.06 -0.35
C TYR A 12 8.56 -7.42 -0.05
N PHE A 13 7.67 -7.29 -1.05
CA PHE A 13 6.25 -7.59 -0.87
C PHE A 13 5.98 -9.06 -0.58
N ASP A 14 6.70 -9.98 -1.23
CA ASP A 14 6.65 -11.41 -0.92
C ASP A 14 7.05 -11.68 0.55
N GLY A 15 8.05 -10.95 1.06
CA GLY A 15 8.55 -11.09 2.42
C GLY A 15 7.62 -10.54 3.51
N VAL A 16 6.86 -9.48 3.21
CA VAL A 16 5.92 -8.88 4.17
C VAL A 16 4.49 -9.45 4.07
N ALA A 17 4.17 -10.24 3.04
CA ALA A 17 2.81 -10.73 2.78
C ALA A 17 2.12 -11.35 4.00
N ARG A 18 2.84 -12.19 4.77
CA ARG A 18 2.31 -12.81 6.00
C ARG A 18 2.03 -11.82 7.13
N GLN A 19 2.76 -10.71 7.18
CA GLN A 19 2.57 -9.67 8.20
C GLN A 19 1.31 -8.85 7.94
N LEU A 20 0.83 -8.85 6.70
CA LEU A 20 -0.36 -8.10 6.26
C LEU A 20 -1.67 -8.84 6.54
N GLU A 21 -1.59 -10.13 6.87
CA GLU A 21 -2.76 -10.96 7.15
C GLU A 21 -3.55 -10.39 8.33
N GLY A 22 -4.84 -10.13 8.08
CA GLY A 22 -5.74 -9.58 9.08
C GLY A 22 -5.56 -8.09 9.36
N MET A 23 -4.74 -7.34 8.60
CA MET A 23 -4.64 -5.87 8.75
C MET A 23 -5.80 -5.16 8.04
N SER A 24 -6.02 -3.89 8.42
CA SER A 24 -6.85 -2.95 7.66
C SER A 24 -5.98 -1.86 7.02
N ALA A 25 -6.41 -1.36 5.87
CA ALA A 25 -5.69 -0.35 5.11
C ALA A 25 -6.54 0.91 4.87
N GLU A 26 -5.89 2.06 4.94
CA GLU A 26 -6.36 3.33 4.38
C GLU A 26 -5.52 3.65 3.15
N ILE A 27 -6.16 4.10 2.07
CA ILE A 27 -5.51 4.44 0.80
C ILE A 27 -5.83 5.90 0.47
N ASP A 28 -4.80 6.73 0.50
CA ASP A 28 -4.86 8.13 0.07
C ASP A 28 -4.19 8.28 -1.31
N VAL A 29 -4.83 9.01 -2.20
CA VAL A 29 -4.30 9.37 -3.52
C VAL A 29 -4.18 10.89 -3.61
N GLU A 30 -2.95 11.33 -3.78
CA GLU A 30 -2.60 12.75 -3.82
C GLU A 30 -2.05 13.11 -5.20
N ALA A 31 -2.71 14.05 -5.87
CA ALA A 31 -2.19 14.65 -7.09
C ALA A 31 -2.59 16.12 -7.20
N MET A 32 -1.77 16.92 -7.89
CA MET A 32 -2.02 18.35 -8.09
C MET A 32 -3.42 18.66 -8.64
N ALA A 33 -3.97 17.79 -9.49
CA ALA A 33 -5.25 17.99 -10.13
C ALA A 33 -6.46 17.74 -9.21
N ILE A 34 -6.32 16.88 -8.19
CA ILE A 34 -7.43 16.41 -7.35
C ILE A 34 -7.22 16.69 -5.85
N GLY A 35 -6.05 17.22 -5.46
CA GLY A 35 -5.68 17.32 -4.05
C GLY A 35 -5.44 15.94 -3.44
N SER A 36 -5.71 15.79 -2.15
CA SER A 36 -5.64 14.52 -1.41
C SER A 36 -7.04 13.91 -1.33
N GLN A 37 -7.18 12.66 -1.78
CA GLN A 37 -8.44 11.91 -1.82
C GLN A 37 -8.29 10.59 -1.08
N VAL A 38 -9.24 10.25 -0.21
CA VAL A 38 -9.29 8.93 0.44
C VAL A 38 -10.10 7.99 -0.46
N GLU A 39 -9.47 6.97 -1.02
CA GLU A 39 -10.14 5.96 -1.85
C GLU A 39 -10.69 4.79 -1.01
N ALA A 40 -10.05 4.49 0.11
CA ALA A 40 -10.49 3.49 1.07
C ALA A 40 -10.11 3.93 2.49
N GLU A 41 -11.05 3.81 3.43
CA GLU A 41 -10.86 4.22 4.83
C GLU A 41 -10.92 2.99 5.75
N TRP A 42 -9.74 2.52 6.17
CA TRP A 42 -9.57 1.42 7.13
C TRP A 42 -10.37 0.15 6.83
N VAL A 43 -10.39 -0.27 5.57
CA VAL A 43 -11.08 -1.49 5.15
C VAL A 43 -10.12 -2.70 5.15
N PRO A 44 -10.62 -3.94 5.29
CA PRO A 44 -9.77 -5.13 5.35
C PRO A 44 -8.80 -5.25 4.16
N LEU A 45 -7.52 -5.45 4.45
CA LEU A 45 -6.48 -5.66 3.44
C LEU A 45 -6.48 -7.12 3.00
N LEU A 46 -6.59 -7.35 1.69
CA LEU A 46 -6.57 -8.68 1.08
C LEU A 46 -5.17 -9.04 0.55
N GLY A 47 -4.38 -8.04 0.15
CA GLY A 47 -2.98 -8.26 -0.23
C GLY A 47 -2.33 -7.08 -0.93
N ILE A 48 -1.00 -7.09 -0.96
CA ILE A 48 -0.16 -6.13 -1.69
C ILE A 48 0.85 -6.94 -2.52
N SER A 49 0.97 -6.65 -3.80
CA SER A 49 1.92 -7.34 -4.68
C SER A 49 2.41 -6.45 -5.82
N TYR A 50 3.70 -6.63 -6.17
CA TYR A 50 4.30 -5.99 -7.33
C TYR A 50 4.63 -7.02 -8.40
N ASP A 51 4.13 -6.80 -9.62
CA ASP A 51 4.46 -7.62 -10.78
C ASP A 51 5.45 -6.87 -11.69
N PRO A 52 6.73 -7.28 -11.75
CA PRO A 52 7.72 -6.65 -12.61
C PRO A 52 7.46 -6.88 -14.10
N LYS A 53 6.63 -7.85 -14.50
CA LYS A 53 6.31 -8.10 -15.92
C LYS A 53 5.34 -7.05 -16.46
N SER A 54 4.36 -6.66 -15.66
CA SER A 54 3.37 -5.64 -16.01
C SER A 54 3.76 -4.23 -15.52
N ASP A 55 4.83 -4.11 -14.73
CA ASP A 55 5.26 -2.88 -14.05
C ASP A 55 4.09 -2.23 -13.30
N ALA A 56 3.45 -3.04 -12.45
CA ALA A 56 2.26 -2.64 -11.71
C ALA A 56 2.33 -3.10 -10.26
N LEU A 57 1.92 -2.21 -9.36
CA LEU A 57 1.72 -2.51 -7.94
C LEU A 57 0.21 -2.58 -7.67
N SER A 58 -0.24 -3.69 -7.12
CA SER A 58 -1.64 -3.93 -6.78
C SER A 58 -1.82 -3.91 -5.27
N ILE A 59 -2.84 -3.19 -4.80
CA ILE A 59 -3.29 -3.18 -3.42
C ILE A 59 -4.76 -3.62 -3.45
N ALA A 60 -5.02 -4.83 -2.99
CA ALA A 60 -6.35 -5.39 -2.91
C ALA A 60 -6.88 -5.19 -1.50
N VAL A 61 -8.00 -4.49 -1.38
CA VAL A 61 -8.74 -4.34 -0.14
C VAL A 61 -10.20 -4.79 -0.36
N GLU A 62 -10.96 -5.00 0.71
CA GLU A 62 -12.36 -5.37 0.56
C GLU A 62 -13.14 -4.29 -0.23
N GLY A 63 -13.77 -4.71 -1.34
CA GLY A 63 -14.58 -3.83 -2.20
C GLY A 63 -13.80 -2.95 -3.20
N LEU A 64 -12.46 -2.90 -3.13
CA LEU A 64 -11.64 -2.06 -4.01
C LEU A 64 -10.32 -2.74 -4.41
N GLY A 65 -9.99 -2.71 -5.70
CA GLY A 65 -8.66 -3.01 -6.21
C GLY A 65 -7.95 -1.73 -6.64
N HIS A 66 -6.99 -1.26 -5.84
CA HIS A 66 -6.16 -0.10 -6.17
C HIS A 66 -4.94 -0.53 -6.99
N LEU A 67 -4.82 -0.04 -8.22
CA LEU A 67 -3.79 -0.43 -9.16
C LEU A 67 -2.92 0.77 -9.54
N ILE A 68 -1.65 0.72 -9.18
CA ILE A 68 -0.66 1.75 -9.49
C ILE A 68 0.18 1.27 -10.67
N ARG A 69 0.06 1.96 -11.81
CA ARG A 69 0.76 1.61 -13.06
C ARG A 69 2.07 2.38 -13.17
N ARG A 70 3.11 1.72 -13.67
CA ARG A 70 4.47 2.28 -13.83
C ARG A 70 4.99 2.99 -12.57
N PRO A 71 4.90 2.37 -11.37
CA PRO A 71 5.42 2.95 -10.14
C PRO A 71 6.93 3.24 -10.27
N GLN A 72 7.34 4.45 -9.87
CA GLN A 72 8.72 4.95 -10.02
C GLN A 72 9.49 4.88 -8.71
N THR A 73 8.83 5.21 -7.60
CA THR A 73 9.46 5.25 -6.28
C THR A 73 8.57 4.55 -5.26
N LEU A 74 9.20 3.82 -4.34
CA LEU A 74 8.56 3.19 -3.19
C LEU A 74 9.35 3.58 -1.93
N PHE A 75 8.65 4.20 -0.99
CA PHE A 75 9.10 4.37 0.38
C PHE A 75 8.25 3.50 1.29
N VAL A 76 8.86 2.94 2.31
CA VAL A 76 8.18 2.14 3.32
C VAL A 76 8.53 2.65 4.70
N ASP A 77 7.58 2.59 5.61
CA ASP A 77 7.81 2.82 7.03
C ASP A 77 7.55 1.54 7.80
N VAL A 78 8.52 1.19 8.65
CA VAL A 78 8.48 -0.03 9.44
C VAL A 78 8.48 0.35 10.90
N GLU A 79 7.40 -0.01 11.59
CA GLU A 79 7.25 0.20 13.03
C GLU A 79 7.16 -1.14 13.72
N LEU A 80 7.89 -1.31 14.83
CA LEU A 80 7.90 -2.56 15.61
C LEU A 80 8.22 -3.81 14.75
N GLY A 81 9.01 -3.64 13.68
CA GLY A 81 9.38 -4.72 12.76
C GLY A 81 8.30 -5.12 11.74
N ARG A 82 7.22 -4.35 11.62
CA ARG A 82 6.13 -4.58 10.66
C ARG A 82 5.95 -3.38 9.74
N LEU A 83 5.49 -3.62 8.51
CA LEU A 83 5.11 -2.55 7.60
C LEU A 83 3.95 -1.74 8.23
N ALA A 84 4.19 -0.46 8.49
CA ALA A 84 3.21 0.47 9.05
C ALA A 84 2.58 1.33 7.96
N SER A 85 3.39 1.75 6.97
CA SER A 85 2.90 2.50 5.83
C SER A 85 3.81 2.35 4.62
N MET A 86 3.27 2.61 3.43
CA MET A 86 4.06 2.77 2.22
C MET A 86 3.58 3.97 1.41
N GLU A 87 4.53 4.59 0.71
CA GLU A 87 4.29 5.66 -0.23
C GLU A 87 4.84 5.27 -1.60
N VAL A 88 4.03 5.44 -2.63
CA VAL A 88 4.37 5.11 -4.01
C VAL A 88 4.14 6.33 -4.88
N ILE A 89 5.15 6.69 -5.66
CA ILE A 89 5.04 7.76 -6.67
C ILE A 89 5.03 7.11 -8.04
N ASP A 90 3.97 7.34 -8.82
CA ASP A 90 3.79 6.75 -10.15
C ASP A 90 4.45 7.59 -11.27
N SER A 91 4.28 7.16 -12.53
CA SER A 91 4.85 7.87 -13.69
C SER A 91 4.23 9.23 -13.95
N ASP A 92 3.04 9.47 -13.42
CA ASP A 92 2.23 10.66 -13.62
C ASP A 92 2.39 11.62 -12.42
N ASN A 93 3.34 11.31 -11.53
CA ASN A 93 3.64 12.04 -10.30
C ASN A 93 2.46 12.08 -9.32
N VAL A 94 1.59 11.07 -9.38
CA VAL A 94 0.57 10.80 -8.37
C VAL A 94 1.24 10.09 -7.20
N ARG A 95 0.96 10.57 -6.00
CA ARG A 95 1.46 10.00 -4.74
C ARG A 95 0.35 9.16 -4.13
N HIS A 96 0.60 7.88 -3.96
CA HIS A 96 -0.31 6.95 -3.31
C HIS A 96 0.25 6.58 -1.95
N ILE A 97 -0.51 6.80 -0.89
CA ILE A 97 -0.12 6.51 0.48
C ILE A 97 -1.02 5.40 0.99
N VAL A 98 -0.43 4.33 1.49
CA VAL A 98 -1.15 3.22 2.12
C VAL A 98 -0.73 3.14 3.57
N LYS A 99 -1.67 3.33 4.49
CA LYS A 99 -1.45 3.19 5.94
C LYS A 99 -2.06 1.89 6.40
N LEU A 100 -1.35 1.20 7.28
CA LEU A 100 -1.75 -0.11 7.80
C LEU A 100 -1.96 -0.02 9.31
N ARG A 101 -2.98 -0.73 9.79
CA ARG A 101 -3.16 -0.94 11.23
C ARG A 101 -3.75 -2.32 11.49
N GLU A 102 -3.56 -2.81 12.71
CA GLU A 102 -4.35 -3.92 13.22
C GLU A 102 -5.83 -3.47 13.29
N PRO A 103 -6.80 -4.31 12.91
CA PRO A 103 -8.20 -3.98 13.04
C PRO A 103 -8.50 -3.70 14.49
N LEU A 104 -9.25 -2.63 14.74
CA LEU A 104 -9.83 -2.45 16.06
C LEU A 104 -10.76 -3.65 16.30
N PRO A 105 -10.64 -4.35 17.44
CA PRO A 105 -11.63 -5.36 17.78
C PRO A 105 -12.99 -4.65 17.81
N LEU A 106 -13.95 -5.17 17.05
CA LEU A 106 -15.32 -4.69 17.14
C LEU A 106 -15.75 -4.83 18.62
N PRO A 107 -16.37 -3.79 19.22
CA PRO A 107 -16.96 -3.95 20.53
C PRO A 107 -17.92 -5.14 20.50
N ALA A 108 -17.93 -5.93 21.57
CA ALA A 108 -18.88 -7.03 21.69
C ALA A 108 -20.32 -6.50 21.51
N PRO A 109 -21.19 -7.23 20.79
CA PRO A 109 -22.59 -6.84 20.58
C PRO A 109 -23.39 -6.73 21.88
#